data_AF-A0A7W8J639-F1
#
_entry.id   AF-A0A7W8J639-F1
#
_cell.length_a   1.000
_cell.length_b   1.000
_cell.length_c   1.000
_cell.angle_alpha   90.00
_cell.angle_beta   90.00
_cell.angle_gamma   90.00
#
_symmetry.space_group_name_H-M   'P 1'
#
loop_
_entity.id
_entity.type
_entity.pdbx_description
1 polymer ?
#
loop_
_entity_poly.entity_id
_entity_poly.type
_entity_poly.pdbx_seq_one_letter_code
_entity_poly.pdbx_strand_id
1 'polypeptide(L)'
;MADIGGGPRQGLIESIGRRVVEAACIQLRAWSVKPDTALLTLAINISAREFCHPEFATRLLGVVVRGGVDPRKLLLEFTERAMFGTMEETHTK
;
A
#
# COMPACT_ATOMS: atom_id res chain seq x y z
N MET A 1 -25.98 3.47 32.18
CA MET A 1 -26.49 3.49 30.80
C MET A 1 -26.11 4.82 30.17
N ALA A 2 -24.99 4.86 29.45
CA ALA A 2 -24.67 5.87 28.44
C ALA A 2 -23.34 5.48 27.76
N ASP A 3 -23.50 4.85 26.60
CA ASP A 3 -22.69 4.91 25.39
C ASP A 3 -21.18 4.64 25.45
N ILE A 4 -20.82 3.39 25.14
CA ILE A 4 -19.48 3.01 24.68
C ILE A 4 -19.39 3.46 23.23
N GLY A 5 -18.87 4.67 23.02
CA GLY A 5 -18.61 5.23 21.69
C GLY A 5 -17.63 4.35 20.90
N GLY A 6 -18.19 3.44 20.10
CA GLY A 6 -17.46 2.69 19.09
C GLY A 6 -17.01 3.62 17.96
N GLY A 7 -15.86 4.26 18.13
CA GLY A 7 -15.18 4.97 17.05
C GLY A 7 -14.85 4.01 15.91
N PRO A 8 -14.97 4.44 14.63
CA PRO A 8 -14.86 3.53 13.51
C PRO A 8 -13.46 2.91 13.46
N ARG A 9 -13.41 1.61 13.13
CA ARG A 9 -12.20 0.80 12.84
C ARG A 9 -11.39 1.30 11.63
N GLN A 10 -11.45 2.59 11.30
CA GLN A 10 -10.88 3.21 10.10
C GLN A 10 -9.38 3.51 10.26
N GLY A 11 -8.85 3.66 11.48
CA GLY A 11 -7.43 3.94 11.70
C GLY A 11 -6.50 2.71 11.71
N LEU A 12 -7.04 1.50 11.84
CA LEU A 12 -6.23 0.27 11.98
C LEU A 12 -5.77 -0.31 10.62
N ILE A 13 -6.51 -0.02 9.54
CA ILE A 13 -6.20 -0.55 8.20
C ILE A 13 -5.15 0.32 7.50
N GLU A 14 -5.25 1.65 7.60
CA GLU A 14 -4.27 2.58 7.01
C GLU A 14 -2.87 2.45 7.62
N SER A 15 -2.78 2.04 8.88
CA SER A 15 -1.51 1.84 9.57
C SER A 15 -0.78 0.55 9.15
N ILE A 16 -1.49 -0.41 8.53
CA ILE A 16 -0.88 -1.62 7.95
C ILE A 16 -0.19 -1.27 6.62
N GLY A 17 -0.85 -0.52 5.73
CA GLY A 17 -0.32 -0.15 4.41
C GLY A 17 1.04 0.55 4.50
N ARG A 18 1.17 1.56 5.38
CA ARG A 18 2.45 2.28 5.58
C ARG A 18 3.57 1.35 6.06
N ARG A 19 3.29 0.50 7.05
CA ARG A 19 4.30 -0.41 7.62
C ARG A 19 4.77 -1.46 6.62
N VAL A 20 3.89 -1.92 5.74
CA VAL A 20 4.23 -2.85 4.66
C VAL A 20 5.16 -2.19 3.65
N VAL A 21 4.88 -0.95 3.23
CA VAL A 21 5.76 -0.20 2.32
C VAL A 21 7.13 0.08 2.96
N GLU A 22 7.15 0.43 4.25
CA GLU A 22 8.40 0.64 4.99
C GLU A 22 9.25 -0.65 5.05
N ALA A 23 8.63 -1.78 5.41
CA ALA A 23 9.30 -3.08 5.42
C ALA A 23 9.81 -3.49 4.03
N ALA A 24 9.03 -3.22 2.98
CA ALA A 24 9.42 -3.45 1.60
C ALA A 24 10.67 -2.65 1.21
N CYS A 25 10.72 -1.36 1.57
CA CYS A 25 11.88 -0.52 1.32
C CYS A 25 13.13 -1.04 2.06
N ILE A 26 12.98 -1.48 3.32
CA ILE A 26 14.08 -2.07 4.08
C ILE A 26 14.60 -3.33 3.38
N GLN A 27 13.70 -4.23 2.96
CA GLN A 27 14.07 -5.47 2.28
C GLN A 27 14.76 -5.23 0.94
N LEU A 28 14.23 -4.32 0.12
CA LEU A 28 14.81 -3.94 -1.16
C LEU A 28 16.21 -3.33 -1.01
N ARG A 29 16.44 -2.54 0.04
CA ARG A 29 17.78 -2.02 0.37
C ARG A 29 18.73 -3.14 0.83
N ALA A 30 18.25 -4.09 1.62
CA ALA A 30 19.06 -5.23 2.04
C ALA A 30 19.46 -6.13 0.85
N TRP A 31 18.61 -6.22 -0.17
CA TRP A 31 18.92 -6.92 -1.42
C TRP A 31 19.83 -6.13 -2.35
N SER A 32 19.71 -4.80 -2.41
CA SER A 32 20.51 -3.99 -3.33
C SER A 32 22.02 -4.03 -3.07
N VAL A 33 22.45 -4.39 -1.86
CA VAL A 33 23.87 -4.45 -1.47
C VAL A 33 24.51 -5.82 -1.71
N LYS A 34 23.76 -6.82 -2.21
CA LYS A 34 24.28 -8.16 -2.52
C LYS A 34 24.12 -8.46 -4.00
N PRO A 35 25.18 -8.82 -4.75
CA PRO A 35 25.10 -9.06 -6.19
C PRO A 35 23.99 -10.05 -6.59
N ASP A 36 23.86 -11.16 -5.85
CA ASP A 36 22.92 -12.24 -6.16
C ASP A 36 21.45 -11.85 -5.99
N THR A 37 21.16 -10.81 -5.21
CA THR A 37 19.79 -10.34 -4.96
C THR A 37 19.54 -8.92 -5.43
N ALA A 38 20.56 -8.23 -5.96
CA ALA A 38 20.47 -6.83 -6.37
C ALA A 38 19.44 -6.59 -7.47
N LEU A 39 19.11 -7.60 -8.28
CA LEU A 39 18.11 -7.49 -9.35
C LEU A 39 16.70 -7.90 -8.93
N LEU A 40 16.49 -8.33 -7.68
CA LEU A 40 15.18 -8.74 -7.21
C LEU A 40 14.22 -7.55 -7.10
N THR A 41 12.97 -7.83 -7.46
CA THR A 41 11.82 -6.95 -7.23
C THR A 41 10.98 -7.51 -6.08
N LEU A 42 10.23 -6.63 -5.41
CA LEU A 42 9.30 -7.01 -4.35
C LEU A 42 7.91 -6.51 -4.71
N ALA A 43 6.93 -7.42 -4.76
CA ALA A 43 5.53 -7.06 -4.89
C ALA A 43 4.88 -6.93 -3.50
N ILE A 44 4.05 -5.90 -3.33
CA ILE A 44 3.20 -5.75 -2.14
C ILE A 44 1.73 -5.72 -2.56
N ASN A 45 0.88 -6.36 -1.76
CA ASN A 45 -0.55 -6.34 -1.98
C ASN A 45 -1.15 -5.04 -1.44
N ILE A 46 -1.92 -4.35 -2.27
CA ILE A 46 -2.64 -3.13 -1.91
C ILE A 46 -4.14 -3.38 -2.06
N SER A 47 -4.91 -3.00 -1.04
CA SER A 47 -6.37 -3.01 -1.16
C SER A 47 -6.84 -1.86 -2.06
N ALA A 48 -7.89 -2.07 -2.85
CA ALA A 48 -8.43 -1.01 -3.71
C ALA A 48 -8.92 0.20 -2.93
N ARG A 49 -9.46 0.02 -1.72
CA ARG A 49 -9.82 1.15 -0.86
C ARG A 49 -8.61 2.05 -0.57
N GLU A 50 -7.45 1.46 -0.32
CA GLU A 50 -6.22 2.23 -0.09
C GLU A 50 -5.72 2.86 -1.38
N PHE A 51 -5.78 2.15 -2.50
CA PHE A 51 -5.41 2.66 -3.83
C PHE A 51 -6.26 3.86 -4.27
N CYS A 52 -7.57 3.81 -4.06
CA CYS A 52 -8.52 4.87 -4.40
C CYS A 52 -8.44 6.08 -3.45
N HIS A 53 -7.66 6.00 -2.36
CA HIS A 53 -7.49 7.14 -1.48
C HIS A 53 -6.70 8.25 -2.21
N PRO A 54 -7.20 9.51 -2.26
CA PRO A 54 -6.57 10.59 -3.05
C PRO A 54 -5.09 10.82 -2.75
N GLU A 55 -4.68 10.68 -1.49
CA GLU A 55 -3.28 10.85 -1.07
C GLU A 55 -2.40 9.58 -1.16
N PHE A 56 -2.93 8.45 -1.65
CA PHE A 56 -2.20 7.18 -1.68
C PHE A 56 -0.83 7.32 -2.37
N ALA A 57 -0.83 7.83 -3.60
CA ALA A 57 0.38 8.01 -4.39
C ALA A 57 1.41 8.89 -3.67
N THR A 58 0.96 10.03 -3.11
CA THR A 58 1.82 10.95 -2.36
C THR A 58 2.44 10.27 -1.14
N ARG A 59 1.66 9.51 -0.36
CA ARG A 59 2.18 8.80 0.82
C ARG A 59 3.14 7.69 0.45
N LEU A 60 2.81 6.88 -0.56
CA LEU A 60 3.67 5.80 -1.08
C LEU A 60 5.01 6.37 -1.55
N LEU A 61 4.99 7.38 -2.41
CA LEU A 61 6.20 8.05 -2.91
C LEU A 61 7.03 8.62 -1.76
N GLY A 62 6.39 9.24 -0.77
CA GLY A 62 7.08 9.76 0.41
C GLY A 62 7.86 8.69 1.17
N VAL A 63 7.30 7.48 1.33
CA VAL A 63 8.01 6.36 1.98
C VAL A 63 9.13 5.84 1.10
N VAL A 64 8.88 5.62 -0.19
CA VAL A 64 9.87 5.07 -1.14
C VAL A 64 11.08 5.99 -1.28
N VAL A 65 10.86 7.30 -1.41
CA VAL A 65 11.92 8.30 -1.49
C VAL A 65 12.76 8.32 -0.20
N ARG A 66 12.12 8.35 0.98
CA ARG A 66 12.84 8.26 2.27
C ARG A 66 13.58 6.94 2.43
N GLY A 67 13.01 5.86 1.89
CA GLY A 67 13.58 4.52 1.88
C GLY A 67 14.80 4.38 0.98
N GLY A 68 15.09 5.34 0.09
CA GLY A 68 16.27 5.36 -0.78
C GLY A 68 16.40 4.13 -1.67
N VAL A 69 15.27 3.50 -2.01
CA VAL A 69 15.24 2.33 -2.90
C VAL A 69 14.89 2.77 -4.32
N ASP A 70 15.33 1.98 -5.30
CA ASP A 70 14.90 2.17 -6.68
C ASP A 70 13.38 1.89 -6.77
N PRO A 71 12.53 2.90 -7.09
CA PRO A 71 11.08 2.72 -7.14
C PRO A 71 10.65 1.67 -8.16
N ARG A 72 11.48 1.39 -9.18
CA ARG A 72 11.18 0.36 -10.19
C ARG A 72 11.23 -1.07 -9.63
N LYS A 73 11.75 -1.26 -8.42
CA LYS A 73 11.85 -2.56 -7.75
C LYS A 73 10.70 -2.85 -6.79
N LEU A 74 9.85 -1.86 -6.52
CA LEU A 74 8.64 -2.05 -5.71
C LEU A 74 7.43 -2.14 -6.64
N LEU A 75 6.83 -3.33 -6.72
CA LEU A 75 5.65 -3.59 -7.52
C LEU A 75 4.41 -3.55 -6.63
N LEU A 76 3.32 -3.00 -7.14
CA LEU A 76 2.03 -3.01 -6.47
C LEU A 76 1.15 -4.08 -7.12
N GLU A 77 0.66 -5.00 -6.31
CA GLU A 77 -0.31 -6.01 -6.72
C GLU A 77 -1.69 -5.68 -6.14
N PHE A 78 -2.70 -5.86 -6.98
CA PHE A 78 -4.09 -5.68 -6.61
C PHE A 78 -4.83 -7.00 -6.85
N THR A 79 -5.68 -7.37 -5.90
CA THR A 79 -6.60 -8.49 -6.13
C THR A 79 -7.83 -7.98 -6.90
N GLU A 80 -8.29 -8.72 -7.89
CA GLU A 80 -9.44 -8.33 -8.75
C GLU A 80 -10.67 -7.93 -7.94
N ARG A 81 -10.98 -8.64 -6.85
CA ARG A 81 -12.12 -8.34 -5.96
C ARG A 81 -12.05 -6.94 -5.35
N ALA A 82 -10.85 -6.36 -5.26
CA ALA A 82 -10.67 -5.03 -4.74
C ALA A 82 -11.08 -3.97 -5.78
N MET A 83 -10.66 -4.11 -7.05
CA MET A 83 -10.97 -3.12 -8.10
C MET A 83 -12.48 -3.07 -8.41
N PHE A 84 -13.16 -4.22 -8.45
CA PHE A 84 -14.58 -4.28 -8.81
C PHE A 84 -15.55 -3.87 -7.68
N GLY A 85 -15.12 -3.78 -6.42
CA GLY A 85 -15.97 -3.37 -5.30
C GLY A 85 -16.16 -1.85 -5.15
N THR A 86 -15.45 -1.05 -5.95
CA THR A 86 -15.56 0.43 -5.96
C THR A 86 -16.11 0.99 -7.28
N MET A 87 -16.42 0.11 -8.24
CA MET A 87 -17.09 0.43 -9.51
C MET A 87 -18.54 -0.11 -9.50
N GLU A 88 -19.30 0.21 -8.45
CA GLU A 88 -20.77 0.13 -8.50
C GLU A 88 -21.35 1.50 -8.13
N GLU A 89 -21.16 2.47 -9.03
CA GLU A 89 -22.11 3.55 -9.24
C GLU A 89 -22.12 3.88 -10.73
N THR A 90 -22.96 3.18 -11.48
CA THR A 90 -23.65 3.79 -12.63
C THR A 90 -25.06 3.22 -12.67
N HIS A 91 -25.90 3.76 -11.79
CA HIS A 91 -27.31 3.95 -12.13
C HIS A 91 -27.35 4.85 -13.37
N THR A 92 -27.98 4.42 -14.47
CA THR A 92 -29.01 5.18 -15.18
C THR A 92 -29.51 4.42 -16.43
N LYS A 93 -30.78 4.02 -16.32
CA LYS A 93 -31.83 3.69 -17.33
C LYS A 93 -31.68 2.49 -18.25
#